data_AF-K0SRQ4-F1
#
_entry.id   AF-K0SRQ4-F1
#
_cell.length_a   1.000
_cell.length_b   1.000
_cell.length_c   1.000
_cell.angle_alpha   90.00
_cell.angle_beta   90.00
_cell.angle_gamma   90.00
#
_symmetry.space_group_name_H-M   'P 1'
#
loop_
_entity.id
_entity.type
_entity.pdbx_description
1 polymer ?
#
loop_
_entity_poly.entity_id
_entity_poly.type
_entity_poly.pdbx_seq_one_letter_code
_entity_poly.pdbx_strand_id
1 'polypeptide(L)'
;MVNYLRSTGYPDSSSLSVRQLLGGPSGRDFQNIMTFLMRRVDPTFARTSSPGGRSAARTDEGHIKFEDEITMAFRCLGYPFPISKTGLVAVGSPTHWPTLVAAIDWLVDLLVIKDGEDELEWGPGEADMSEDELATLGGSTDRVEMQFHSFLRKSMVAFLRDDNDECAELEGRLLDEFQRDCEKVEAYVTGFDGECERMAEEIEGLNAEVDGLAEAHQKQEECAANIEKFLAVIETLREHNAELSDRVDTLTIEKATMEGEMGDLSEKIERLKTTIGSQELNQEDVRRMEREKARTEEQSARQRKVLDGVVAALDEIKERLAACHEMLERRAGEYNATAVELELVPKTSRHAGGLDLEVRPDRSRAGQTATSLLGGVDVRGTAVPLVRKLARSYEGEAAEKREAIAEAKDRIEATEGVREEIKEEVETIKHEIALRDEECDSAREKLESDILDKKGEVERLNDKISSLSDPGGVEATLARLDAEAVELEERRRKESETNRLKKKAVADEVRRAVEAAQEYRERKAARLREMNDYVARKVEEARKLKLLDS
;
A
#
# COMPACT_ATOMS: atom_id res chain seq x y z
N MET A 1 13.81 48.94 0.56
CA MET A 1 13.65 49.96 -0.53
C MET A 1 14.91 50.67 -1.07
N VAL A 2 15.59 51.60 -0.34
CA VAL A 2 16.61 52.51 -0.95
C VAL A 2 17.82 51.78 -1.54
N ASN A 3 18.30 50.73 -0.88
CA ASN A 3 19.41 49.92 -1.38
C ASN A 3 19.05 49.22 -2.70
N TYR A 4 17.83 48.70 -2.80
CA TYR A 4 17.31 48.05 -4.01
C TYR A 4 17.21 49.02 -5.19
N LEU A 5 16.71 50.24 -4.98
CA LEU A 5 16.65 51.27 -6.03
C LEU A 5 18.05 51.68 -6.54
N ARG A 6 19.07 51.62 -5.68
CA ARG A 6 20.46 51.91 -6.05
C ARG A 6 21.11 50.76 -6.82
N SER A 7 20.90 49.52 -6.41
CA SER A 7 21.45 48.34 -7.09
C SER A 7 20.81 48.10 -8.46
N THR A 8 19.54 48.47 -8.62
CA THR A 8 18.77 48.24 -9.86
C THR A 8 18.85 49.37 -10.89
N GLY A 9 19.69 50.39 -10.66
CA GLY A 9 20.01 51.42 -11.65
C GLY A 9 18.95 52.53 -11.82
N TYR A 10 18.20 52.89 -10.76
CA TYR A 10 17.22 53.99 -10.83
C TYR A 10 17.90 55.34 -11.19
N PRO A 11 17.45 56.08 -12.24
CA PRO A 11 18.14 57.26 -12.77
C PRO A 11 18.40 58.40 -11.76
N ASP A 12 17.47 58.61 -10.82
CA ASP A 12 17.57 59.69 -9.80
C ASP A 12 18.09 59.18 -8.43
N SER A 13 18.65 57.97 -8.38
CA SER A 13 19.09 57.28 -7.15
C SER A 13 20.12 58.05 -6.32
N SER A 14 20.93 58.90 -6.96
CA SER A 14 21.94 59.78 -6.35
C SER A 14 21.34 60.87 -5.45
N SER A 15 20.08 61.26 -5.70
CA SER A 15 19.38 62.35 -5.00
C SER A 15 18.51 61.86 -3.83
N LEU A 16 18.27 60.54 -3.73
CA LEU A 16 17.43 59.93 -2.72
C LEU A 16 18.21 59.72 -1.42
N SER A 17 18.06 60.64 -0.46
CA SER A 17 18.53 60.44 0.92
C SER A 17 17.43 59.84 1.80
N VAL A 18 17.80 58.93 2.70
CA VAL A 18 16.89 58.31 3.70
C VAL A 18 16.18 59.39 4.53
N ARG A 19 16.84 60.53 4.77
CA ARG A 19 16.31 61.67 5.51
C ARG A 19 15.19 62.41 4.77
N GLN A 20 15.25 62.51 3.44
CA GLN A 20 14.18 63.11 2.64
C GLN A 20 12.97 62.18 2.51
N LEU A 21 13.20 60.87 2.43
CA LEU A 21 12.13 59.88 2.44
C LEU A 21 11.40 59.84 3.79
N LEU A 22 12.06 60.08 4.93
CA LEU A 22 11.40 60.15 6.24
C LEU A 22 10.40 61.33 6.37
N GLY A 23 10.59 62.40 5.60
CA GLY A 23 9.73 63.60 5.60
C GLY A 23 8.54 63.55 4.65
N GLY A 24 8.40 62.48 3.85
CA GLY A 24 7.43 62.37 2.77
C GLY A 24 7.96 62.95 1.45
N PRO A 25 7.99 62.17 0.35
CA PRO A 25 8.47 62.62 -0.94
C PRO A 25 7.47 63.56 -1.60
N SER A 26 7.91 64.27 -2.65
CA SER A 26 6.97 64.98 -3.51
C SER A 26 6.10 63.99 -4.29
N GLY A 27 4.90 64.42 -4.69
CA GLY A 27 4.00 63.60 -5.53
C GLY A 27 4.65 63.10 -6.82
N ARG A 28 5.54 63.91 -7.40
CA ARG A 28 6.30 63.56 -8.60
C ARG A 28 7.38 62.50 -8.32
N ASP A 29 8.09 62.62 -7.22
CA ASP A 29 9.12 61.64 -6.85
C ASP A 29 8.49 60.28 -6.52
N PHE A 30 7.36 60.27 -5.82
CA PHE A 30 6.58 59.06 -5.57
C PHE A 30 6.12 58.41 -6.88
N GLN A 31 5.59 59.20 -7.82
CA GLN A 31 5.18 58.72 -9.14
C GLN A 31 6.33 58.05 -9.88
N ASN A 32 7.50 58.69 -9.94
CA ASN A 32 8.67 58.15 -10.62
C ASN A 32 9.19 56.85 -9.98
N ILE A 33 9.26 56.81 -8.64
CA ILE A 33 9.69 55.61 -7.89
C ILE A 33 8.71 54.46 -8.13
N MET A 34 7.41 54.72 -7.99
CA MET A 34 6.40 53.67 -8.14
C MET A 34 6.30 53.17 -9.59
N THR A 35 6.36 54.06 -10.58
CA THR A 35 6.40 53.66 -12.00
C THR A 35 7.64 52.81 -12.30
N PHE A 36 8.80 53.16 -11.74
CA PHE A 36 10.01 52.37 -11.92
C PHE A 36 9.86 50.95 -11.34
N LEU A 37 9.37 50.82 -10.10
CA LEU A 37 9.18 49.53 -9.45
C LEU A 37 8.12 48.69 -10.16
N MET A 38 6.96 49.28 -10.48
CA MET A 38 5.89 48.58 -11.19
C MET A 38 6.30 48.14 -12.59
N ARG A 39 7.19 48.86 -13.27
CA ARG A 39 7.71 48.43 -14.58
C ARG A 39 8.61 47.20 -14.53
N ARG A 40 9.19 46.88 -13.37
CA ARG A 40 9.92 45.62 -13.18
C ARG A 40 8.97 44.43 -12.99
N VAL A 41 7.77 44.68 -12.49
CA VAL A 41 6.70 43.69 -12.43
C VAL A 41 6.07 43.52 -13.82
N ASP A 42 5.60 44.63 -14.40
CA ASP A 42 4.92 44.70 -15.69
C ASP A 42 5.60 45.76 -16.58
N PRO A 43 6.37 45.35 -17.61
CA PRO A 43 7.05 46.26 -18.53
C PRO A 43 6.13 47.27 -19.25
N THR A 44 4.82 47.03 -19.28
CA THR A 44 3.84 47.89 -19.96
C THR A 44 3.23 48.98 -19.05
N PHE A 45 3.49 48.94 -17.74
CA PHE A 45 2.92 49.84 -16.73
C PHE A 45 3.11 51.34 -17.06
N ALA A 46 1.99 52.09 -17.05
CA ALA A 46 1.90 53.53 -17.28
C ALA A 46 2.53 54.06 -18.60
N ARG A 47 2.60 53.27 -19.69
CA ARG A 47 3.01 53.78 -21.02
C ARG A 47 2.01 54.77 -21.64
N THR A 48 0.77 54.80 -21.14
CA THR A 48 -0.37 55.53 -21.73
C THR A 48 -0.54 56.98 -21.24
N SER A 49 0.19 57.41 -20.22
CA SER A 49 -0.06 58.69 -19.52
C SER A 49 0.99 59.79 -19.76
N SER A 50 1.89 59.65 -20.74
CA SER A 50 2.90 60.69 -21.02
C SER A 50 2.33 61.86 -21.84
N PRO A 51 2.33 63.10 -21.33
CA PRO A 51 1.94 64.29 -22.10
C PRO A 51 3.11 64.71 -22.99
N GLY A 52 3.28 64.07 -24.15
CA GLY A 52 4.22 64.54 -25.19
C GLY A 52 4.87 63.50 -26.09
N GLY A 53 4.72 62.20 -25.83
CA GLY A 53 5.36 61.15 -26.64
C GLY A 53 4.44 60.64 -27.75
N ARG A 54 4.75 60.94 -29.01
CA ARG A 54 4.15 60.26 -30.17
C ARG A 54 4.62 58.79 -30.18
N SER A 55 3.87 57.91 -29.54
CA SER A 55 3.94 56.47 -29.80
C SER A 55 2.51 55.98 -29.92
N ALA A 56 2.27 55.16 -30.93
CA ALA A 56 0.97 54.67 -31.38
C ALA A 56 0.08 54.17 -30.22
N ALA A 57 -0.80 55.04 -29.72
CA ALA A 57 -1.91 54.63 -28.91
C ALA A 57 -2.99 54.09 -29.86
N ARG A 58 -3.41 52.85 -29.65
CA ARG A 58 -4.68 52.36 -30.19
C ARG A 58 -5.78 53.29 -29.67
N THR A 59 -6.60 53.83 -30.56
CA THR A 59 -7.57 54.92 -30.31
C THR A 59 -8.74 54.55 -29.38
N ASP A 60 -8.67 53.45 -28.63
CA ASP A 60 -9.75 52.91 -27.80
C ASP A 60 -9.34 52.65 -26.33
N GLU A 61 -8.11 52.98 -25.93
CA GLU A 61 -7.67 52.84 -24.53
C GLU A 61 -8.05 54.07 -23.70
N GLY A 62 -8.98 53.88 -22.77
CA GLY A 62 -9.38 54.90 -21.80
C GLY A 62 -8.20 55.35 -20.93
N HIS A 63 -8.08 56.65 -20.71
CA HIS A 63 -7.06 57.23 -19.83
C HIS A 63 -7.34 56.84 -18.36
N ILE A 64 -6.74 55.75 -17.89
CA ILE A 64 -6.80 55.33 -16.47
C ILE A 64 -5.95 56.31 -15.65
N LYS A 65 -6.49 56.76 -14.51
CA LYS A 65 -5.74 57.63 -13.60
C LYS A 65 -4.65 56.83 -12.89
N PHE A 66 -3.50 57.46 -12.67
CA PHE A 66 -2.35 56.83 -12.03
C PHE A 66 -2.69 56.18 -10.68
N GLU A 67 -3.55 56.83 -9.88
CA GLU A 67 -3.95 56.30 -8.57
C GLU A 67 -4.83 55.05 -8.69
N ASP A 68 -5.65 54.97 -9.74
CA ASP A 68 -6.49 53.81 -10.02
C ASP A 68 -5.64 52.64 -10.53
N GLU A 69 -4.65 52.93 -11.38
CA GLU A 69 -3.68 51.95 -11.91
C GLU A 69 -2.83 51.34 -10.78
N ILE A 70 -2.31 52.16 -9.86
CA ILE A 70 -1.58 51.66 -8.68
C ILE A 70 -2.47 50.79 -7.80
N THR A 71 -3.68 51.26 -7.47
CA THR A 71 -4.57 50.53 -6.56
C THR A 71 -4.94 49.17 -7.13
N MET A 72 -5.15 49.11 -8.45
CA MET A 72 -5.41 47.86 -9.17
C MET A 72 -4.17 46.96 -9.20
N ALA A 73 -2.99 47.51 -9.49
CA ALA A 73 -1.74 46.75 -9.53
C ALA A 73 -1.45 46.06 -8.19
N PHE A 74 -1.54 46.77 -7.06
CA PHE A 74 -1.34 46.16 -5.74
C PHE A 74 -2.39 45.09 -5.41
N ARG A 75 -3.64 45.26 -5.87
CA ARG A 75 -4.68 44.23 -5.70
C ARG A 75 -4.36 42.98 -6.53
N CYS A 76 -3.93 43.14 -7.78
CA CYS A 76 -3.55 42.04 -8.65
C CYS A 76 -2.30 41.29 -8.14
N LEU A 77 -1.37 42.01 -7.52
CA LEU A 77 -0.19 41.43 -6.88
C LEU A 77 -0.49 40.77 -5.51
N GLY A 78 -1.73 40.86 -5.02
CA GLY A 78 -2.14 40.22 -3.77
C GLY A 78 -1.71 40.97 -2.51
N TYR A 79 -1.46 42.28 -2.60
CA TYR A 79 -1.11 43.08 -1.42
C TYR A 79 -2.26 43.06 -0.39
N PRO A 80 -2.01 42.63 0.86
CA PRO A 80 -3.07 42.31 1.81
C PRO A 80 -3.80 43.55 2.39
N PHE A 81 -3.24 44.75 2.24
CA PHE A 81 -3.81 45.96 2.82
C PHE A 81 -4.36 46.91 1.75
N PRO A 82 -5.59 47.43 1.89
CA PRO A 82 -6.16 48.33 0.90
C PRO A 82 -5.41 49.66 0.86
N ILE A 83 -4.96 50.07 -0.34
CA ILE A 83 -4.33 51.37 -0.54
C ILE A 83 -5.42 52.43 -0.78
N SER A 84 -5.44 53.46 0.06
CA SER A 84 -6.42 54.55 -0.09
C SER A 84 -6.06 55.47 -1.25
N LYS A 85 -7.04 55.75 -2.13
CA LYS A 85 -6.89 56.73 -3.22
C LYS A 85 -6.56 58.13 -2.71
N THR A 86 -7.09 58.53 -1.55
CA THR A 86 -6.75 59.83 -0.94
C THR A 86 -5.30 59.89 -0.46
N GLY A 87 -4.75 58.75 -0.03
CA GLY A 87 -3.34 58.62 0.31
C GLY A 87 -2.43 58.75 -0.91
N LEU A 88 -2.84 58.22 -2.07
CA LEU A 88 -2.10 58.31 -3.35
C LEU A 88 -2.10 59.72 -3.96
N VAL A 89 -3.09 60.55 -3.65
CA VAL A 89 -3.10 61.97 -4.04
C VAL A 89 -2.26 62.82 -3.08
N ALA A 90 -2.20 62.43 -1.79
CA ALA A 90 -1.51 63.15 -0.72
C ALA A 90 -0.32 62.36 -0.14
N VAL A 91 0.57 61.89 -1.02
CA VAL A 91 1.63 60.92 -0.68
C VAL A 91 2.65 61.39 0.35
N GLY A 92 2.88 62.71 0.45
CA GLY A 92 3.78 63.31 1.42
C GLY A 92 3.13 63.61 2.79
N SER A 93 1.87 63.21 3.00
CA SER A 93 1.16 63.44 4.25
C SER A 93 1.71 62.55 5.38
N PRO A 94 2.01 63.10 6.57
CA PRO A 94 2.53 62.33 7.71
C PRO A 94 1.66 61.14 8.14
N THR A 95 0.36 61.15 7.82
CA THR A 95 -0.58 60.08 8.18
C THR A 95 -0.64 58.96 7.14
N HIS A 96 -0.34 59.24 5.87
CA HIS A 96 -0.51 58.29 4.75
C HIS A 96 0.83 57.73 4.27
N TRP A 97 1.90 58.52 4.38
CA TRP A 97 3.23 58.13 3.92
C TRP A 97 3.78 56.85 4.57
N PRO A 98 3.64 56.60 5.88
CA PRO A 98 4.11 55.35 6.49
C PRO A 98 3.48 54.10 5.87
N THR A 99 2.18 54.14 5.58
CA THR A 99 1.45 53.03 4.95
C THR A 99 1.87 52.82 3.50
N LEU A 100 2.14 53.90 2.76
CA LEU A 100 2.63 53.82 1.37
C LEU A 100 4.07 53.30 1.29
N VAL A 101 4.94 53.69 2.22
CA VAL A 101 6.30 53.14 2.30
C VAL A 101 6.27 51.66 2.60
N ALA A 102 5.42 51.20 3.52
CA ALA A 102 5.26 49.77 3.80
C ALA A 102 4.80 48.99 2.55
N ALA A 103 3.88 49.56 1.76
CA ALA A 103 3.47 48.97 0.49
C ALA A 103 4.60 48.93 -0.55
N ILE A 104 5.41 50.00 -0.64
CA ILE A 104 6.58 50.03 -1.53
C ILE A 104 7.65 49.03 -1.06
N ASP A 105 7.88 48.91 0.25
CA ASP A 105 8.88 47.98 0.78
C ASP A 105 8.46 46.53 0.54
N TRP A 106 7.18 46.20 0.73
CA TRP A 106 6.60 44.91 0.34
C TRP A 106 6.78 44.63 -1.16
N LEU A 107 6.56 45.64 -2.02
CA LEU A 107 6.78 45.50 -3.46
C LEU A 107 8.25 45.26 -3.78
N VAL A 108 9.16 45.92 -3.06
CA VAL A 108 10.60 45.70 -3.21
C VAL A 108 10.99 44.30 -2.76
N ASP A 109 10.44 43.78 -1.66
CA ASP A 109 10.69 42.40 -1.22
C ASP A 109 10.23 41.39 -2.28
N LEU A 110 9.04 41.60 -2.86
CA LEU A 110 8.53 40.79 -3.96
C LEU A 110 9.46 40.84 -5.19
N LEU A 111 9.97 42.03 -5.52
CA LEU A 111 10.88 42.21 -6.65
C LEU A 111 12.27 41.62 -6.39
N VAL A 112 12.77 41.62 -5.15
CA VAL A 112 14.01 40.94 -4.77
C VAL A 112 13.87 39.43 -4.96
N ILE A 113 12.71 38.86 -4.59
CA ILE A 113 12.43 37.43 -4.82
C ILE A 113 12.37 37.14 -6.32
N LYS A 114 11.64 37.95 -7.10
CA LYS A 114 11.53 37.80 -8.55
C LYS A 114 12.89 37.92 -9.25
N ASP A 115 13.68 38.94 -8.91
CA ASP A 115 15.00 39.13 -9.52
C ASP A 115 15.96 37.98 -9.15
N GLY A 116 15.68 37.24 -8.07
CA GLY A 116 16.37 36.01 -7.71
C GLY A 116 15.79 34.73 -8.31
N GLU A 117 14.68 34.77 -9.08
CA GLU A 117 14.08 33.57 -9.67
C GLU A 117 15.02 32.87 -10.67
N ASP A 118 15.88 33.61 -11.35
CA ASP A 118 16.90 33.02 -12.24
C ASP A 118 17.93 32.18 -11.44
N GLU A 119 18.06 32.42 -10.12
CA GLU A 119 18.87 31.63 -9.19
C GLU A 119 18.06 30.58 -8.42
N LEU A 120 16.72 30.70 -8.34
CA LEU A 120 15.84 29.68 -7.79
C LEU A 120 15.54 28.62 -8.84
N GLU A 121 16.31 27.54 -8.81
CA GLU A 121 16.00 26.33 -9.56
C GLU A 121 14.64 25.77 -9.08
N TRP A 122 13.59 25.92 -9.91
CA TRP A 122 12.25 25.42 -9.58
C TRP A 122 12.22 23.88 -9.66
N GLY A 123 12.20 23.23 -8.50
CA GLY A 123 12.05 21.77 -8.33
C GLY A 123 13.08 21.20 -7.33
N PRO A 124 12.93 19.95 -6.89
CA PRO A 124 14.02 19.25 -6.21
C PRO A 124 15.23 19.23 -7.13
N GLY A 125 16.38 19.71 -6.66
CA GLY A 125 17.63 19.59 -7.41
C GLY A 125 18.18 18.17 -7.32
N GLU A 126 19.14 17.81 -8.18
CA GLU A 126 19.88 16.53 -8.00
C GLU A 126 20.50 16.42 -6.60
N ALA A 127 20.80 17.56 -5.97
CA ALA A 127 21.35 17.65 -4.61
C ALA A 127 20.34 17.36 -3.49
N ASP A 128 19.04 17.33 -3.79
CA ASP A 128 17.98 17.05 -2.83
C ASP A 128 17.66 15.54 -2.72
N MET A 129 18.21 14.73 -3.63
CA MET A 129 18.07 13.27 -3.65
C MET A 129 19.16 12.63 -2.79
N SER A 130 18.77 11.78 -1.84
CA SER A 130 19.76 11.04 -1.04
C SER A 130 20.44 9.94 -1.86
N GLU A 131 21.69 9.60 -1.48
CA GLU A 131 22.46 8.53 -2.15
C GLU A 131 21.76 7.17 -2.03
N ASP A 132 21.03 6.93 -0.94
CA ASP A 132 20.20 5.74 -0.73
C ASP A 132 18.97 5.71 -1.66
N GLU A 133 18.32 6.85 -1.90
CA GLU A 133 17.20 6.93 -2.85
C GLU A 133 17.68 6.71 -4.28
N LEU A 134 18.84 7.27 -4.64
CA LEU A 134 19.48 7.08 -5.95
C LEU A 134 19.92 5.64 -6.20
N ALA A 135 20.21 4.88 -5.14
CA ALA A 135 20.51 3.44 -5.23
C ALA A 135 19.25 2.59 -5.54
N THR A 136 18.05 3.17 -5.49
CA THR A 136 16.82 2.48 -5.87
C THR A 136 16.47 2.70 -7.34
N LEU A 137 15.78 1.73 -7.95
CA LEU A 137 15.27 1.87 -9.32
C LEU A 137 14.31 3.07 -9.45
N GLY A 138 13.54 3.36 -8.39
CA GLY A 138 12.65 4.52 -8.33
C GLY A 138 13.43 5.83 -8.39
N GLY A 139 14.38 6.04 -7.47
CA GLY A 139 15.15 7.28 -7.43
C GLY A 139 16.07 7.48 -8.64
N SER A 140 16.59 6.40 -9.25
CA SER A 140 17.30 6.51 -10.53
C SER A 140 16.37 6.95 -11.68
N THR A 141 15.11 6.50 -11.68
CA THR A 141 14.12 6.90 -12.70
C THR A 141 13.74 8.37 -12.52
N ASP A 142 13.48 8.78 -11.28
CA ASP A 142 13.12 10.16 -10.93
C ASP A 142 14.25 11.14 -11.30
N ARG A 143 15.51 10.73 -11.08
CA ARG A 143 16.68 11.55 -11.48
C ARG A 143 16.77 11.75 -13.00
N VAL A 144 16.56 10.70 -13.79
CA VAL A 144 16.55 10.79 -15.26
C VAL A 144 15.42 11.70 -15.74
N GLU A 145 14.25 11.60 -15.13
CA GLU A 145 13.10 12.45 -15.42
C GLU A 145 13.40 13.93 -15.10
N MET A 146 14.02 14.21 -13.95
CA MET A 146 14.43 15.58 -13.57
C MET A 146 15.47 16.17 -14.53
N GLN A 147 16.51 15.40 -14.90
CA GLN A 147 17.53 15.81 -15.88
C GLN A 147 16.89 16.14 -17.23
N PHE A 148 15.97 15.29 -17.70
CA PHE A 148 15.25 15.49 -18.95
C PHE A 148 14.33 16.73 -18.92
N HIS A 149 13.60 16.95 -17.81
CA HIS A 149 12.79 18.15 -17.65
C HIS A 149 13.62 19.44 -17.60
N SER A 150 14.78 19.42 -16.94
CA SER A 150 15.72 20.54 -16.91
C SER A 150 16.23 20.87 -18.32
N PHE A 151 16.61 19.84 -19.09
CA PHE A 151 16.97 19.96 -20.49
C PHE A 151 15.83 20.55 -21.33
N LEU A 152 14.60 20.05 -21.21
CA LEU A 152 13.44 20.55 -21.97
C LEU A 152 13.17 22.03 -21.71
N ARG A 153 13.25 22.48 -20.44
CA ARG A 153 13.06 23.90 -20.10
C ARG A 153 14.13 24.78 -20.76
N LYS A 154 15.40 24.40 -20.62
CA LYS A 154 16.54 25.17 -21.15
C LYS A 154 16.57 25.17 -22.68
N SER A 155 16.35 24.01 -23.31
CA SER A 155 16.30 23.87 -24.76
C SER A 155 15.10 24.59 -25.38
N MET A 156 13.93 24.61 -24.73
CA MET A 156 12.79 25.40 -25.20
C MET A 156 13.10 26.90 -25.21
N VAL A 157 13.82 27.43 -24.21
CA VAL A 157 14.23 28.84 -24.19
C VAL A 157 15.23 29.15 -25.30
N ALA A 158 16.23 28.29 -25.50
CA ALA A 158 17.21 28.41 -26.60
C ALA A 158 16.52 28.34 -27.98
N PHE A 159 15.59 27.40 -28.15
CA PHE A 159 14.77 27.28 -29.36
C PHE A 159 13.94 28.54 -29.64
N LEU A 160 13.30 29.11 -28.62
CA LEU A 160 12.54 30.36 -28.78
C LEU A 160 13.43 31.58 -29.10
N ARG A 161 14.73 31.50 -28.80
CA ARG A 161 15.73 32.52 -29.17
C ARG A 161 16.36 32.27 -30.54
N ASP A 162 16.01 31.17 -31.22
CA ASP A 162 16.64 30.67 -32.45
C ASP A 162 18.15 30.40 -32.27
N ASP A 163 18.57 30.07 -31.05
CA ASP A 163 19.95 29.71 -30.70
C ASP A 163 20.13 28.20 -30.78
N ASN A 164 20.45 27.73 -31.98
CA ASN A 164 20.60 26.30 -32.27
C ASN A 164 21.91 25.71 -31.70
N ASP A 165 22.92 26.56 -31.50
CA ASP A 165 24.22 26.14 -30.93
C ASP A 165 24.05 25.85 -29.43
N GLU A 166 23.33 26.70 -28.69
CA GLU A 166 22.99 26.46 -27.28
C GLU A 166 22.15 25.17 -27.10
N CYS A 167 21.21 24.89 -28.01
CA CYS A 167 20.45 23.64 -28.03
C CYS A 167 21.36 22.40 -28.19
N ALA A 168 22.31 22.45 -29.13
CA ALA A 168 23.24 21.33 -29.38
C ALA A 168 24.18 21.10 -28.17
N GLU A 169 24.65 22.17 -27.52
CA GLU A 169 25.44 22.06 -26.29
C GLU A 169 24.63 21.50 -25.10
N LEU A 170 23.35 21.83 -25.00
CA LEU A 170 22.44 21.27 -23.99
C LEU A 170 22.20 19.77 -24.22
N GLU A 171 22.03 19.35 -25.48
CA GLU A 171 21.84 17.93 -25.83
C GLU A 171 23.11 17.12 -25.55
N GLY A 172 24.28 17.65 -25.92
CA GLY A 172 25.57 17.01 -25.61
C GLY A 172 25.81 16.81 -24.12
N ARG A 173 25.48 17.83 -23.30
CA ARG A 173 25.57 17.71 -21.84
C ARG A 173 24.65 16.64 -21.26
N LEU A 174 23.41 16.56 -21.74
CA LEU A 174 22.46 15.54 -21.30
C LEU A 174 22.96 14.12 -21.65
N LEU A 175 23.50 13.94 -22.85
CA LEU A 175 24.06 12.66 -23.27
C LEU A 175 25.25 12.24 -22.40
N ASP A 176 26.17 13.17 -22.10
CA ASP A 176 27.31 12.91 -21.20
C ASP A 176 26.86 12.53 -19.79
N GLU A 177 25.81 13.16 -19.27
CA GLU A 177 25.23 12.86 -17.95
C GLU A 177 24.57 11.48 -17.93
N PHE A 178 23.73 11.18 -18.93
CA PHE A 178 23.08 9.87 -19.05
C PHE A 178 24.10 8.75 -19.22
N GLN A 179 25.15 8.97 -20.01
CA GLN A 179 26.20 7.96 -20.18
C GLN A 179 26.93 7.67 -18.86
N ARG A 180 27.26 8.69 -18.07
CA ARG A 180 27.85 8.49 -16.73
C ARG A 180 26.94 7.71 -15.80
N ASP A 181 25.63 7.95 -15.88
CA ASP A 181 24.66 7.24 -15.04
C ASP A 181 24.47 5.79 -15.49
N CYS A 182 24.46 5.52 -16.80
CA CYS A 182 24.51 4.16 -17.33
C CYS A 182 25.77 3.41 -16.86
N GLU A 183 26.95 4.04 -16.95
CA GLU A 183 28.22 3.45 -16.49
C GLU A 183 28.19 3.10 -14.99
N LYS A 184 27.58 3.94 -14.15
CA LYS A 184 27.40 3.65 -12.71
C LYS A 184 26.46 2.46 -12.48
N VAL A 185 25.33 2.41 -13.19
CA VAL A 185 24.36 1.31 -13.06
C VAL A 185 24.99 0.00 -13.54
N GLU A 186 25.72 0.01 -14.66
CA GLU A 186 26.46 -1.16 -15.15
C GLU A 186 27.51 -1.62 -14.15
N ALA A 187 28.27 -0.70 -13.53
CA ALA A 187 29.24 -1.04 -12.49
C ALA A 187 28.58 -1.65 -11.24
N TYR A 188 27.40 -1.15 -10.85
CA TYR A 188 26.63 -1.70 -9.74
C TYR A 188 26.11 -3.12 -10.05
N VAL A 189 25.49 -3.32 -11.22
CA VAL A 189 24.97 -4.64 -11.65
C VAL A 189 26.10 -5.67 -11.73
N THR A 190 27.22 -5.31 -12.37
CA THR A 190 28.38 -6.21 -12.46
C THR A 190 29.00 -6.52 -11.10
N GLY A 191 29.00 -5.56 -10.16
CA GLY A 191 29.38 -5.78 -8.78
C GLY A 191 28.47 -6.80 -8.09
N PHE A 192 27.15 -6.61 -8.19
CA PHE A 192 26.15 -7.52 -7.63
C PHE A 192 26.24 -8.92 -8.18
N ASP A 193 26.40 -9.06 -9.50
CA ASP A 193 26.58 -10.37 -10.14
C ASP A 193 27.82 -11.09 -9.57
N GLY A 194 28.93 -10.38 -9.39
CA GLY A 194 30.13 -10.92 -8.75
C GLY A 194 29.92 -11.32 -7.29
N GLU A 195 29.08 -10.59 -6.53
CA GLU A 195 28.72 -10.99 -5.17
C GLU A 195 27.85 -12.24 -5.16
N CYS A 196 26.87 -12.33 -6.07
CA CYS A 196 26.03 -13.52 -6.24
C CYS A 196 26.86 -14.75 -6.61
N GLU A 197 27.84 -14.62 -7.51
CA GLU A 197 28.76 -15.69 -7.87
C GLU A 197 29.58 -16.16 -6.65
N ARG A 198 30.17 -15.24 -5.88
CA ARG A 198 30.89 -15.62 -4.65
C ARG A 198 30.01 -16.32 -3.63
N MET A 199 28.78 -15.85 -3.42
CA MET A 199 27.85 -16.51 -2.50
C MET A 199 27.45 -17.90 -3.01
N ALA A 200 27.27 -18.06 -4.32
CA ALA A 200 26.99 -19.36 -4.91
C ALA A 200 28.17 -20.34 -4.72
N GLU A 201 29.41 -19.88 -4.95
CA GLU A 201 30.62 -20.67 -4.69
C GLU A 201 30.75 -21.05 -3.20
N GLU A 202 30.45 -20.12 -2.28
CA GLU A 202 30.47 -20.39 -0.84
C GLU A 202 29.42 -21.44 -0.45
N ILE A 203 28.21 -21.34 -0.98
CA ILE A 203 27.14 -22.33 -0.76
C ILE A 203 27.54 -23.70 -1.31
N GLU A 204 28.14 -23.76 -2.49
CA GLU A 204 28.63 -25.02 -3.08
C GLU A 204 29.73 -25.63 -2.22
N GLY A 205 30.68 -24.82 -1.74
CA GLY A 205 31.73 -25.25 -0.82
C GLY A 205 31.18 -25.78 0.50
N LEU A 206 30.23 -25.08 1.12
CA LEU A 206 29.58 -25.51 2.36
C LEU A 206 28.77 -26.80 2.17
N ASN A 207 28.07 -26.95 1.05
CA ASN A 207 27.36 -28.21 0.74
C ASN A 207 28.34 -29.38 0.59
N ALA A 208 29.48 -29.18 -0.06
CA ALA A 208 30.52 -30.20 -0.16
C ALA A 208 31.10 -30.60 1.22
N GLU A 209 31.25 -29.64 2.14
CA GLU A 209 31.65 -29.93 3.52
C GLU A 209 30.59 -30.71 4.30
N VAL A 210 29.31 -30.38 4.11
CA VAL A 210 28.18 -31.11 4.72
C VAL A 210 28.13 -32.56 4.23
N ASP A 211 28.33 -32.80 2.93
CA ASP A 211 28.40 -34.15 2.38
C ASP A 211 29.59 -34.93 2.95
N GLY A 212 30.75 -34.30 3.12
CA GLY A 212 31.91 -34.89 3.79
C GLY A 212 31.65 -35.23 5.27
N LEU A 213 30.88 -34.39 5.96
CA LEU A 213 30.48 -34.62 7.36
C LEU A 213 29.49 -35.79 7.49
N ALA A 214 28.56 -35.93 6.54
CA ALA A 214 27.62 -37.06 6.49
C ALA A 214 28.37 -38.39 6.30
N GLU A 215 29.36 -38.44 5.39
CA GLU A 215 30.22 -39.62 5.24
C GLU A 215 31.04 -39.92 6.50
N ALA A 216 31.55 -38.90 7.20
CA ALA A 216 32.29 -39.05 8.44
C ALA A 216 31.39 -39.60 9.57
N HIS A 217 30.16 -39.10 9.68
CA HIS A 217 29.16 -39.62 10.61
C HIS A 217 28.81 -41.07 10.32
N GLN A 218 28.59 -41.44 9.06
CA GLN A 218 28.35 -42.83 8.68
C GLN A 218 29.53 -43.73 9.08
N LYS A 219 30.77 -43.32 8.81
CA LYS A 219 31.97 -44.07 9.23
C LYS A 219 32.08 -44.17 10.75
N GLN A 220 31.68 -43.14 11.49
CA GLN A 220 31.66 -43.15 12.95
C GLN A 220 30.63 -44.16 13.48
N GLU A 221 29.41 -44.18 12.93
CA GLU A 221 28.37 -45.14 13.29
C GLU A 221 28.79 -46.58 12.97
N GLU A 222 29.39 -46.82 11.80
CA GLU A 222 29.95 -48.11 11.43
C GLU A 222 31.06 -48.56 12.40
N CYS A 223 31.95 -47.66 12.78
CA CYS A 223 32.98 -47.92 13.79
C CYS A 223 32.38 -48.23 15.16
N ALA A 224 31.37 -47.47 15.60
CA ALA A 224 30.70 -47.68 16.88
C ALA A 224 30.00 -49.05 16.92
N ALA A 225 29.26 -49.41 15.86
CA ALA A 225 28.62 -50.72 15.73
C ALA A 225 29.65 -51.86 15.71
N ASN A 226 30.82 -51.65 15.10
CA ASN A 226 31.91 -52.63 15.13
C ASN A 226 32.53 -52.76 16.53
N ILE A 227 32.70 -51.65 17.26
CA ILE A 227 33.18 -51.67 18.65
C ILE A 227 32.20 -52.46 19.52
N GLU A 228 30.90 -52.24 19.42
CA GLU A 228 29.89 -53.00 20.16
C GLU A 228 29.96 -54.50 19.87
N LYS A 229 30.08 -54.87 18.58
CA LYS A 229 30.26 -56.28 18.18
C LYS A 229 31.53 -56.87 18.80
N PHE A 230 32.66 -56.16 18.75
CA PHE A 230 33.90 -56.65 19.35
C PHE A 230 33.80 -56.76 20.88
N LEU A 231 33.14 -55.82 21.55
CA LEU A 231 32.91 -55.88 22.99
C LEU A 231 32.05 -57.10 23.36
N ALA A 232 30.96 -57.36 22.63
CA ALA A 232 30.12 -58.54 22.84
C ALA A 232 30.91 -59.85 22.64
N VAL A 233 31.77 -59.93 21.61
CA VAL A 233 32.64 -61.09 21.41
C VAL A 233 33.64 -61.23 22.55
N ILE A 234 34.21 -60.14 23.05
CA ILE A 234 35.13 -60.17 24.19
C ILE A 234 34.41 -60.63 25.47
N GLU A 235 33.16 -60.20 25.69
CA GLU A 235 32.32 -60.64 26.82
C GLU A 235 32.13 -62.16 26.78
N THR A 236 31.64 -62.69 25.66
CA THR A 236 31.41 -64.14 25.49
C THR A 236 32.69 -64.96 25.65
N LEU A 237 33.84 -64.45 25.17
CA LEU A 237 35.13 -65.10 25.37
C LEU A 237 35.58 -65.07 26.83
N ARG A 238 35.29 -63.99 27.58
CA ARG A 238 35.60 -63.90 29.01
C ARG A 238 34.72 -64.87 29.81
N GLU A 239 33.43 -64.95 29.51
CA GLU A 239 32.50 -65.90 30.11
C GLU A 239 32.96 -67.33 29.89
N HIS A 240 33.25 -67.70 28.63
CA HIS A 240 33.74 -69.04 28.30
C HIS A 240 35.07 -69.37 28.97
N ASN A 241 35.98 -68.39 29.10
CA ASN A 241 37.25 -68.58 29.79
C ASN A 241 37.06 -68.75 31.31
N ALA A 242 36.11 -68.03 31.91
CA ALA A 242 35.72 -68.21 33.30
C ALA A 242 35.11 -69.61 33.54
N GLU A 243 34.19 -70.04 32.67
CA GLU A 243 33.61 -71.40 32.72
C GLU A 243 34.67 -72.49 32.59
N LEU A 244 35.62 -72.33 31.67
CA LEU A 244 36.76 -73.24 31.53
C LEU A 244 37.63 -73.25 32.78
N SER A 245 37.90 -72.09 33.38
CA SER A 245 38.68 -71.98 34.61
C SER A 245 37.98 -72.70 35.77
N ASP A 246 36.68 -72.45 35.97
CA ASP A 246 35.87 -73.14 36.98
C ASP A 246 35.82 -74.65 36.72
N ARG A 247 35.75 -75.07 35.46
CA ARG A 247 35.81 -76.49 35.08
C ARG A 247 37.16 -77.11 35.43
N VAL A 248 38.25 -76.40 35.21
CA VAL A 248 39.61 -76.86 35.59
C VAL A 248 39.74 -76.95 37.11
N ASP A 249 39.25 -75.96 37.85
CA ASP A 249 39.32 -75.95 39.31
C ASP A 249 38.48 -77.08 39.92
N THR A 250 37.25 -77.29 39.44
CA THR A 250 36.40 -78.40 39.87
C THR A 250 37.03 -79.76 39.57
N LEU A 251 37.56 -79.96 38.36
CA LEU A 251 38.27 -81.20 38.00
C LEU A 251 39.54 -81.40 38.85
N THR A 252 40.22 -80.33 39.23
CA THR A 252 41.42 -80.41 40.07
C THR A 252 41.06 -80.80 41.50
N ILE A 253 39.96 -80.25 42.05
CA ILE A 253 39.42 -80.64 43.35
C ILE A 253 38.95 -82.11 43.30
N GLU A 254 38.17 -82.49 42.31
CA GLU A 254 37.70 -83.87 42.12
C GLU A 254 38.87 -84.85 42.04
N LYS A 255 39.90 -84.53 41.25
CA LYS A 255 41.11 -85.33 41.17
C LYS A 255 41.80 -85.46 42.54
N ALA A 256 41.99 -84.37 43.26
CA ALA A 256 42.61 -84.40 44.59
C ALA A 256 41.78 -85.23 45.60
N THR A 257 40.45 -85.12 45.55
CA THR A 257 39.56 -85.94 46.39
C THR A 257 39.64 -87.42 46.02
N MET A 258 39.63 -87.77 44.73
CA MET A 258 39.81 -89.16 44.29
C MET A 258 41.19 -89.72 44.67
N GLU A 259 42.25 -88.93 44.55
CA GLU A 259 43.60 -89.32 45.00
C GLU A 259 43.63 -89.56 46.52
N GLY A 260 42.96 -88.71 47.31
CA GLY A 260 42.79 -88.89 48.75
C GLY A 260 41.97 -90.13 49.11
N GLU A 261 40.83 -90.34 48.45
CA GLU A 261 39.98 -91.52 48.64
C GLU A 261 40.72 -92.81 48.25
N MET A 262 41.50 -92.80 47.16
CA MET A 262 42.35 -93.93 46.80
C MET A 262 43.42 -94.20 47.87
N GLY A 263 44.01 -93.15 48.45
CA GLY A 263 44.93 -93.27 49.58
C GLY A 263 44.28 -93.90 50.80
N ASP A 264 43.13 -93.36 51.23
CA ASP A 264 42.35 -93.87 52.35
C ASP A 264 41.86 -95.30 52.13
N LEU A 265 41.44 -95.64 50.91
CA LEU A 265 41.04 -96.99 50.53
C LEU A 265 42.23 -97.94 50.54
N SER A 266 43.40 -97.50 50.06
CA SER A 266 44.64 -98.28 50.14
C SER A 266 45.01 -98.57 51.60
N GLU A 267 44.94 -97.57 52.48
CA GLU A 267 45.18 -97.76 53.91
C GLU A 267 44.13 -98.67 54.57
N LYS A 268 42.84 -98.50 54.25
CA LYS A 268 41.77 -99.36 54.74
C LYS A 268 41.92 -100.79 54.23
N ILE A 269 42.35 -100.99 52.99
CA ILE A 269 42.64 -102.32 52.43
C ILE A 269 43.78 -102.97 53.21
N GLU A 270 44.86 -102.24 53.53
CA GLU A 270 45.94 -102.79 54.35
C GLU A 270 45.51 -103.09 55.80
N ARG A 271 44.71 -102.20 56.42
CA ARG A 271 44.12 -102.42 57.76
C ARG A 271 43.12 -103.58 57.77
N LEU A 272 42.31 -103.73 56.73
CA LEU A 272 41.35 -104.82 56.58
C LEU A 272 42.05 -106.13 56.25
N LYS A 273 43.13 -106.15 55.46
CA LYS A 273 43.96 -107.35 55.26
C LYS A 273 44.56 -107.84 56.57
N THR A 274 45.04 -106.92 57.42
CA THR A 274 45.55 -107.26 58.76
C THR A 274 44.44 -107.72 59.71
N THR A 275 43.26 -107.10 59.65
CA THR A 275 42.11 -107.46 60.51
C THR A 275 41.43 -108.77 60.07
N ILE A 276 41.26 -109.00 58.77
CA ILE A 276 40.72 -110.24 58.18
C ILE A 276 41.68 -111.41 58.44
N GLY A 277 43.00 -111.17 58.43
CA GLY A 277 43.99 -112.16 58.86
C GLY A 277 43.87 -112.56 60.34
N SER A 278 43.11 -111.82 61.15
CA SER A 278 42.89 -112.06 62.58
C SER A 278 41.47 -112.50 62.95
N GLN A 279 40.55 -112.62 61.97
CA GLN A 279 39.14 -112.92 62.22
C GLN A 279 38.74 -114.28 61.62
N GLU A 280 38.31 -115.20 62.48
CA GLU A 280 37.58 -116.41 62.07
C GLU A 280 36.10 -116.03 61.84
N LEU A 281 35.73 -115.81 60.58
CA LEU A 281 34.37 -115.41 60.19
C LEU A 281 33.40 -116.58 60.30
N ASN A 282 32.35 -116.41 61.13
CA ASN A 282 31.20 -117.30 61.19
C ASN A 282 30.15 -116.92 60.13
N GLN A 283 29.65 -117.89 59.36
CA GLN A 283 28.70 -117.70 58.24
C GLN A 283 27.35 -117.08 58.63
N GLU A 284 27.01 -117.09 59.92
CA GLU A 284 25.74 -116.57 60.43
C GLU A 284 25.74 -115.03 60.51
N ASP A 285 26.89 -114.42 60.79
CA ASP A 285 27.05 -112.96 60.85
C ASP A 285 27.02 -112.31 59.45
N VAL A 286 27.54 -112.99 58.43
CA VAL A 286 27.46 -112.55 57.02
C VAL A 286 26.01 -112.46 56.56
N ARG A 287 25.19 -113.47 56.87
CA ARG A 287 23.76 -113.47 56.51
C ARG A 287 22.94 -112.46 57.32
N ARG A 288 23.36 -112.11 58.54
CA ARG A 288 22.72 -111.05 59.33
C ARG A 288 23.05 -109.67 58.75
N MET A 289 24.31 -109.43 58.39
CA MET A 289 24.73 -108.19 57.73
C MET A 289 24.08 -108.00 56.36
N GLU A 290 23.92 -109.05 55.56
CA GLU A 290 23.24 -108.95 54.26
C GLU A 290 21.78 -108.51 54.39
N ARG A 291 21.06 -108.98 55.44
CA ARG A 291 19.67 -108.57 55.69
C ARG A 291 19.55 -107.14 56.22
N GLU A 292 20.45 -106.73 57.11
CA GLU A 292 20.47 -105.35 57.60
C GLU A 292 20.89 -104.36 56.50
N LYS A 293 21.85 -104.74 55.64
CA LYS A 293 22.26 -103.98 54.46
C LYS A 293 21.09 -103.77 53.49
N ALA A 294 20.37 -104.83 53.12
CA ALA A 294 19.22 -104.73 52.23
C ALA A 294 18.12 -103.81 52.80
N ARG A 295 17.87 -103.87 54.11
CA ARG A 295 16.89 -102.99 54.79
C ARG A 295 17.31 -101.53 54.77
N THR A 296 18.58 -101.23 55.03
CA THR A 296 19.10 -99.85 55.03
C THR A 296 19.18 -99.29 53.61
N GLU A 297 19.51 -100.12 52.61
CA GLU A 297 19.47 -99.75 51.19
C GLU A 297 18.06 -99.39 50.73
N GLU A 298 17.04 -100.17 51.13
CA GLU A 298 15.64 -99.86 50.81
C GLU A 298 15.16 -98.56 51.48
N GLN A 299 15.55 -98.32 52.74
CA GLN A 299 15.22 -97.08 53.45
C GLN A 299 15.92 -95.85 52.82
N SER A 300 17.18 -95.99 52.39
CA SER A 300 17.91 -94.94 51.68
C SER A 300 17.28 -94.62 50.33
N ALA A 301 16.88 -95.65 49.56
CA ALA A 301 16.21 -95.47 48.28
C ALA A 301 14.87 -94.71 48.44
N ARG A 302 14.10 -95.01 49.49
CA ARG A 302 12.85 -94.27 49.80
C ARG A 302 13.11 -92.81 50.15
N GLN A 303 14.12 -92.51 50.97
CA GLN A 303 14.45 -91.13 51.33
C GLN A 303 14.99 -90.32 50.15
N ARG A 304 15.81 -90.91 49.28
CA ARG A 304 16.28 -90.28 48.04
C ARG A 304 15.10 -89.87 47.14
N LYS A 305 14.13 -90.77 46.96
CA LYS A 305 12.93 -90.47 46.17
C LYS A 305 12.10 -89.31 46.72
N VAL A 306 12.03 -89.15 48.05
CA VAL A 306 11.38 -87.99 48.68
C VAL A 306 12.20 -86.72 48.47
N LEU A 307 13.52 -86.80 48.61
CA LEU A 307 14.43 -85.67 48.36
C LEU A 307 14.32 -85.18 46.92
N ASP A 308 14.36 -86.09 45.94
CA ASP A 308 14.22 -85.77 44.51
C ASP A 308 12.89 -85.06 44.22
N GLY A 309 11.81 -85.47 44.87
CA GLY A 309 10.50 -84.81 44.77
C GLY A 309 10.49 -83.38 45.35
N VAL A 310 11.17 -83.16 46.47
CA VAL A 310 11.29 -81.82 47.08
C VAL A 310 12.19 -80.90 46.25
N VAL A 311 13.29 -81.43 45.69
CA VAL A 311 14.18 -80.69 44.80
C VAL A 311 13.45 -80.26 43.53
N ALA A 312 12.70 -81.17 42.88
CA ALA A 312 11.90 -80.84 41.71
C ALA A 312 10.87 -79.74 42.00
N ALA A 313 10.19 -79.80 43.14
CA ALA A 313 9.24 -78.77 43.55
C ALA A 313 9.92 -77.42 43.86
N LEU A 314 11.13 -77.44 44.43
CA LEU A 314 11.93 -76.24 44.69
C LEU A 314 12.33 -75.57 43.38
N ASP A 315 12.77 -76.35 42.39
CA ASP A 315 13.21 -75.83 41.10
C ASP A 315 12.04 -75.23 40.30
N GLU A 316 10.86 -75.85 40.32
CA GLU A 316 9.64 -75.26 39.74
C GLU A 316 9.28 -73.90 40.37
N ILE A 317 9.45 -73.77 41.69
CA ILE A 317 9.21 -72.49 42.39
C ILE A 317 10.27 -71.45 42.04
N LYS A 318 11.54 -71.84 41.93
CA LYS A 318 12.63 -70.93 41.52
C LYS A 318 12.43 -70.41 40.10
N GLU A 319 12.05 -71.28 39.17
CA GLU A 319 11.76 -70.90 37.78
C GLU A 319 10.60 -69.90 37.72
N ARG A 320 9.51 -70.15 38.44
CA ARG A 320 8.39 -69.20 38.55
C ARG A 320 8.81 -67.86 39.16
N LEU A 321 9.64 -67.87 40.20
CA LEU A 321 10.13 -66.64 40.83
C LEU A 321 11.03 -65.85 39.88
N ALA A 322 11.90 -66.53 39.13
CA ALA A 322 12.77 -65.91 38.14
C ALA A 322 11.94 -65.25 37.01
N ALA A 323 10.95 -65.97 36.47
CA ALA A 323 10.05 -65.43 35.45
C ALA A 323 9.28 -64.20 35.95
N CYS A 324 8.73 -64.25 37.17
CA CYS A 324 8.05 -63.09 37.77
C CYS A 324 8.98 -61.89 37.98
N HIS A 325 10.24 -62.12 38.35
CA HIS A 325 11.23 -61.06 38.55
C HIS A 325 11.65 -60.41 37.23
N GLU A 326 11.91 -61.20 36.19
CA GLU A 326 12.21 -60.70 34.85
C GLU A 326 11.04 -59.87 34.30
N MET A 327 9.80 -60.31 34.55
CA MET A 327 8.62 -59.51 34.21
C MET A 327 8.58 -58.18 34.95
N LEU A 328 9.00 -58.14 36.21
CA LEU A 328 9.04 -56.93 37.03
C LEU A 328 10.13 -55.97 36.55
N GLU A 329 11.33 -56.47 36.25
CA GLU A 329 12.45 -55.68 35.72
C GLU A 329 12.09 -55.04 34.39
N ARG A 330 11.49 -55.79 33.47
CA ARG A 330 11.03 -55.24 32.19
C ARG A 330 9.99 -54.14 32.38
N ARG A 331 9.00 -54.33 33.27
CA ARG A 331 8.00 -53.28 33.57
C ARG A 331 8.60 -52.07 34.27
N ALA A 332 9.57 -52.26 35.15
CA ALA A 332 10.31 -51.18 35.78
C ALA A 332 11.16 -50.40 34.77
N GLY A 333 11.77 -51.09 33.80
CA GLY A 333 12.50 -50.49 32.69
C GLY A 333 11.60 -49.66 31.78
N GLU A 334 10.45 -50.20 31.36
CA GLU A 334 9.42 -49.47 30.59
C GLU A 334 8.96 -48.20 31.31
N TYR A 335 8.71 -48.29 32.63
CA TYR A 335 8.33 -47.15 33.45
C TYR A 335 9.46 -46.12 33.58
N ASN A 336 10.70 -46.54 33.84
CA ASN A 336 11.82 -45.60 33.98
C ASN A 336 12.13 -44.91 32.63
N ALA A 337 12.05 -45.62 31.50
CA ALA A 337 12.26 -45.03 30.18
C ALA A 337 11.20 -43.95 29.89
N THR A 338 9.92 -44.27 30.12
CA THR A 338 8.83 -43.29 29.96
C THR A 338 8.90 -42.15 30.97
N ALA A 339 9.38 -42.41 32.19
CA ALA A 339 9.59 -41.37 33.20
C ALA A 339 10.77 -40.43 32.87
N VAL A 340 11.81 -40.92 32.18
CA VAL A 340 12.90 -40.09 31.65
C VAL A 340 12.40 -39.22 30.49
N GLU A 341 11.62 -39.79 29.57
CA GLU A 341 11.01 -39.05 28.45
C GLU A 341 10.07 -37.94 28.93
N LEU A 342 9.37 -38.17 30.04
CA LEU A 342 8.48 -37.18 30.70
C LEU A 342 9.22 -36.24 31.68
N GLU A 343 10.55 -36.27 31.73
CA GLU A 343 11.39 -35.48 32.66
C GLU A 343 10.95 -35.58 34.14
N LEU A 344 10.57 -36.79 34.58
CA LEU A 344 10.22 -37.12 35.97
C LEU A 344 11.39 -37.75 36.73
N VAL A 345 12.41 -38.21 36.03
CA VAL A 345 13.66 -38.81 36.55
C VAL A 345 14.82 -38.26 35.73
N PRO A 346 15.94 -37.79 36.32
CA PRO A 346 16.33 -37.85 37.74
C PRO A 346 15.53 -36.91 38.67
N LYS A 347 15.76 -36.99 39.99
CA LYS A 347 15.09 -36.18 41.04
C LYS A 347 15.17 -34.66 40.82
N THR A 348 16.14 -34.21 40.02
CA THR A 348 16.40 -32.81 39.63
C THR A 348 15.59 -32.37 38.41
N SER A 349 14.83 -33.27 37.79
CA SER A 349 14.12 -32.98 36.55
C SER A 349 12.94 -32.06 36.79
N ARG A 350 12.59 -31.29 35.76
CA ARG A 350 11.62 -30.19 35.79
C ARG A 350 10.27 -30.59 36.39
N HIS A 351 9.85 -31.84 36.17
CA HIS A 351 8.55 -32.34 36.60
C HIS A 351 8.64 -33.30 37.81
N ALA A 352 9.85 -33.62 38.29
CA ALA A 352 10.07 -34.56 39.40
C ALA A 352 9.72 -33.97 40.79
N GLY A 353 9.70 -32.64 40.92
CA GLY A 353 9.35 -31.96 42.17
C GLY A 353 10.25 -32.32 43.37
N GLY A 354 11.49 -32.78 43.10
CA GLY A 354 12.46 -33.19 44.12
C GLY A 354 12.27 -34.61 44.67
N LEU A 355 11.33 -35.40 44.12
CA LEU A 355 11.07 -36.78 44.54
C LEU A 355 11.88 -37.77 43.70
N ASP A 356 12.33 -38.85 44.34
CA ASP A 356 12.96 -39.98 43.65
C ASP A 356 11.88 -40.90 43.08
N LEU A 357 11.65 -40.81 41.77
CA LEU A 357 10.65 -41.60 41.08
C LEU A 357 11.26 -42.77 40.30
N GLU A 358 12.57 -43.02 40.43
CA GLU A 358 13.27 -44.10 39.74
C GLU A 358 13.00 -45.46 40.41
N VAL A 359 12.40 -46.40 39.68
CA VAL A 359 12.08 -47.73 40.21
C VAL A 359 13.26 -48.67 40.01
N ARG A 360 13.82 -49.19 41.10
CA ARG A 360 14.92 -50.17 41.07
C ARG A 360 14.50 -51.46 41.78
N PRO A 361 14.09 -52.50 41.04
CA PRO A 361 13.68 -53.76 41.64
C PRO A 361 14.88 -54.46 42.30
N ASP A 362 14.75 -54.85 43.58
CA ASP A 362 15.81 -55.52 44.36
C ASP A 362 15.37 -56.94 44.77
N ARG A 363 15.98 -57.97 44.13
CA ARG A 363 15.68 -59.38 44.37
C ARG A 363 15.92 -59.82 45.82
N SER A 364 16.84 -59.18 46.53
CA SER A 364 17.16 -59.51 47.93
C SER A 364 16.05 -59.12 48.91
N ARG A 365 15.12 -58.25 48.48
CA ARG A 365 14.01 -57.72 49.28
C ARG A 365 12.65 -58.32 48.93
N ALA A 366 12.62 -59.40 48.14
CA ALA A 366 11.39 -60.06 47.68
C ALA A 366 10.45 -60.54 48.82
N GLY A 367 10.94 -60.69 50.05
CA GLY A 367 10.14 -61.03 51.23
C GLY A 367 9.59 -59.84 52.03
N GLN A 368 9.82 -58.59 51.61
CA GLN A 368 9.41 -57.37 52.31
C GLN A 368 8.18 -56.71 51.64
N THR A 369 7.82 -55.49 52.07
CA THR A 369 6.74 -54.69 51.47
C THR A 369 7.05 -54.31 50.02
N ALA A 370 6.03 -54.25 49.16
CA ALA A 370 6.15 -53.92 47.73
C ALA A 370 6.94 -52.62 47.45
N THR A 371 6.84 -51.61 48.32
CA THR A 371 7.61 -50.36 48.23
C THR A 371 9.12 -50.59 48.42
N SER A 372 9.52 -51.49 49.31
CA SER A 372 10.94 -51.84 49.55
C SER A 372 11.50 -52.67 48.40
N LEU A 373 10.68 -53.53 47.79
CA LEU A 373 11.03 -54.30 46.60
C LEU A 373 11.32 -53.41 45.38
N LEU A 374 10.64 -52.27 45.26
CA LEU A 374 10.76 -51.31 44.16
C LEU A 374 11.79 -50.19 44.42
N GLY A 375 12.69 -50.37 45.38
CA GLY A 375 13.73 -49.39 45.69
C GLY A 375 13.28 -48.21 46.58
N GLY A 376 12.10 -48.32 47.22
CA GLY A 376 11.56 -47.30 48.12
C GLY A 376 10.50 -46.38 47.47
N VAL A 377 10.15 -46.60 46.20
CA VAL A 377 9.19 -45.77 45.46
C VAL A 377 7.75 -46.25 45.67
N ASP A 378 6.88 -45.36 46.16
CA ASP A 378 5.43 -45.60 46.17
C ASP A 378 4.81 -45.13 44.86
N VAL A 379 4.79 -46.04 43.88
CA VAL A 379 4.21 -45.78 42.55
C VAL A 379 2.72 -45.42 42.66
N ARG A 380 1.96 -46.03 43.59
CA ARG A 380 0.51 -45.87 43.67
C ARG A 380 0.11 -44.59 44.40
N GLY A 381 0.79 -44.28 45.49
CA GLY A 381 0.49 -43.12 46.34
C GLY A 381 1.16 -41.83 45.90
N THR A 382 2.30 -41.89 45.20
CA THR A 382 3.11 -40.70 44.87
C THR A 382 3.25 -40.44 43.38
N ALA A 383 3.68 -41.43 42.58
CA ALA A 383 3.92 -41.22 41.16
C ALA A 383 2.60 -40.98 40.37
N VAL A 384 1.59 -41.81 40.59
CA VAL A 384 0.29 -41.71 39.87
C VAL A 384 -0.43 -40.36 40.10
N PRO A 385 -0.55 -39.84 41.34
CA PRO A 385 -1.17 -38.53 41.55
C PRO A 385 -0.41 -37.36 40.91
N LEU A 386 0.93 -37.42 40.92
CA LEU A 386 1.78 -36.38 40.31
C LEU A 386 1.57 -36.33 38.79
N VAL A 387 1.63 -37.50 38.13
CA VAL A 387 1.40 -37.62 36.68
C VAL A 387 -0.01 -37.17 36.30
N ARG A 388 -1.04 -37.54 37.10
CA ARG A 388 -2.41 -37.06 36.87
C ARG A 388 -2.56 -35.55 37.01
N LYS A 389 -1.85 -34.93 37.96
CA LYS A 389 -1.87 -33.48 38.14
C LYS A 389 -1.21 -32.79 36.93
N LEU A 390 -0.10 -33.32 36.45
CA LEU A 390 0.60 -32.82 35.27
C LEU A 390 -0.28 -32.94 34.02
N ALA A 391 -0.91 -34.10 33.81
CA ALA A 391 -1.84 -34.33 32.70
C ALA A 391 -3.00 -33.32 32.69
N ARG A 392 -3.63 -33.07 33.85
CA ARG A 392 -4.70 -32.06 33.96
C ARG A 392 -4.22 -30.64 33.66
N SER A 393 -2.98 -30.30 34.01
CA SER A 393 -2.39 -28.99 33.70
C SER A 393 -2.26 -28.82 32.19
N TYR A 394 -1.69 -29.81 31.50
CA TYR A 394 -1.55 -29.77 30.04
C TYR A 394 -2.89 -29.85 29.31
N GLU A 395 -3.86 -30.60 29.84
CA GLU A 395 -5.23 -30.58 29.30
C GLU A 395 -5.88 -29.19 29.43
N GLY A 396 -5.64 -28.49 30.55
CA GLY A 396 -6.07 -27.11 30.76
C GLY A 396 -5.41 -26.13 29.80
N GLU A 397 -4.08 -26.16 29.70
CA GLU A 397 -3.32 -25.33 28.74
C GLU A 397 -3.74 -25.61 27.30
N ALA A 398 -3.93 -26.88 26.93
CA ALA A 398 -4.41 -27.25 25.61
C ALA A 398 -5.85 -26.75 25.35
N ALA A 399 -6.72 -26.74 26.36
CA ALA A 399 -8.06 -26.16 26.24
C ALA A 399 -8.00 -24.64 26.05
N GLU A 400 -7.20 -23.93 26.85
CA GLU A 400 -6.99 -22.48 26.73
C GLU A 400 -6.42 -22.10 25.35
N LYS A 401 -5.43 -22.86 24.84
CA LYS A 401 -4.89 -22.64 23.49
C LYS A 401 -5.92 -22.93 22.41
N ARG A 402 -6.78 -23.95 22.57
CA ARG A 402 -7.88 -24.21 21.62
C ARG A 402 -8.90 -23.08 21.61
N GLU A 403 -9.25 -22.53 22.77
CA GLU A 403 -10.14 -21.37 22.89
C GLU A 403 -9.53 -20.14 22.22
N ALA A 404 -8.25 -19.84 22.48
CA ALA A 404 -7.54 -18.74 21.82
C ALA A 404 -7.46 -18.90 20.29
N ILE A 405 -7.33 -20.14 19.78
CA ILE A 405 -7.38 -20.43 18.34
C ILE A 405 -8.79 -20.17 17.80
N ALA A 406 -9.84 -20.55 18.51
CA ALA A 406 -11.22 -20.27 18.10
C ALA A 406 -11.49 -18.77 18.02
N GLU A 407 -11.10 -18.00 19.05
CA GLU A 407 -11.23 -16.53 19.04
C GLU A 407 -10.40 -15.86 17.93
N ALA A 408 -9.23 -16.41 17.60
CA ALA A 408 -8.43 -15.94 16.48
C ALA A 408 -9.13 -16.19 15.14
N LYS A 409 -9.76 -17.36 14.97
CA LYS A 409 -10.55 -17.68 13.77
C LYS A 409 -11.77 -16.78 13.62
N ASP A 410 -12.52 -16.57 14.68
CA ASP A 410 -13.70 -15.69 14.66
C ASP A 410 -13.31 -14.25 14.28
N ARG A 411 -12.15 -13.76 14.75
CA ARG A 411 -11.60 -12.46 14.34
C ARG A 411 -11.21 -12.43 12.86
N ILE A 412 -10.60 -13.49 12.34
CA ILE A 412 -10.26 -13.60 10.92
C ILE A 412 -11.53 -13.52 10.08
N GLU A 413 -12.54 -14.33 10.39
CA GLU A 413 -13.82 -14.35 9.67
C GLU A 413 -14.51 -12.96 9.71
N ALA A 414 -14.48 -12.28 10.86
CA ALA A 414 -15.01 -10.92 10.97
C ALA A 414 -14.24 -9.92 10.09
N THR A 415 -12.91 -10.00 10.05
CA THR A 415 -12.09 -9.12 9.18
C THR A 415 -12.27 -9.43 7.70
N GLU A 416 -12.49 -10.70 7.34
CA GLU A 416 -12.80 -11.09 5.97
C GLU A 416 -14.16 -10.53 5.52
N GLY A 417 -15.17 -10.54 6.38
CA GLY A 417 -16.46 -9.90 6.13
C GLY A 417 -16.31 -8.41 5.80
N VAL A 418 -15.61 -7.66 6.65
CA VAL A 418 -15.35 -6.22 6.43
C VAL A 418 -14.55 -5.99 5.13
N ARG A 419 -13.61 -6.88 4.80
CA ARG A 419 -12.85 -6.78 3.56
C ARG A 419 -13.75 -6.95 2.33
N GLU A 420 -14.70 -7.87 2.34
CA GLU A 420 -15.63 -8.03 1.22
C GLU A 420 -16.57 -6.82 1.11
N GLU A 421 -17.06 -6.27 2.22
CA GLU A 421 -17.85 -5.02 2.22
C GLU A 421 -17.07 -3.86 1.57
N ILE A 422 -15.81 -3.64 1.96
CA ILE A 422 -14.96 -2.60 1.37
C ILE A 422 -14.71 -2.85 -0.12
N LYS A 423 -14.57 -4.11 -0.55
CA LYS A 423 -14.43 -4.41 -1.98
C LYS A 423 -15.70 -4.06 -2.76
N GLU A 424 -16.87 -4.39 -2.23
CA GLU A 424 -18.15 -4.03 -2.87
C GLU A 424 -18.28 -2.49 -2.97
N GLU A 425 -17.89 -1.75 -1.93
CA GLU A 425 -17.83 -0.28 -1.97
C GLU A 425 -16.84 0.24 -3.03
N VAL A 426 -15.66 -0.36 -3.15
CA VAL A 426 -14.67 0.01 -4.17
C VAL A 426 -15.22 -0.23 -5.58
N GLU A 427 -15.91 -1.35 -5.82
CA GLU A 427 -16.49 -1.64 -7.14
C GLU A 427 -17.65 -0.68 -7.47
N THR A 428 -18.46 -0.29 -6.49
CA THR A 428 -19.50 0.73 -6.72
C THR A 428 -18.89 2.11 -7.04
N ILE A 429 -17.85 2.54 -6.31
CA ILE A 429 -17.14 3.79 -6.59
C ILE A 429 -16.47 3.75 -7.98
N LYS A 430 -15.83 2.65 -8.36
CA LYS A 430 -15.27 2.49 -9.72
C LYS A 430 -16.34 2.62 -10.80
N HIS A 431 -17.51 2.04 -10.59
CA HIS A 431 -18.62 2.17 -11.52
C HIS A 431 -19.10 3.62 -11.63
N GLU A 432 -19.19 4.35 -10.52
CA GLU A 432 -19.54 5.78 -10.53
C GLU A 432 -18.49 6.63 -11.23
N ILE A 433 -17.20 6.34 -11.04
CA ILE A 433 -16.10 7.02 -11.77
C ILE A 433 -16.25 6.78 -13.27
N ALA A 434 -16.46 5.53 -13.70
CA ALA A 434 -16.63 5.21 -15.11
C ALA A 434 -17.82 5.94 -15.75
N LEU A 435 -18.95 6.05 -15.03
CA LEU A 435 -20.10 6.83 -15.48
C LEU A 435 -19.78 8.33 -15.60
N ARG A 436 -19.04 8.89 -14.64
CA ARG A 436 -18.62 10.30 -14.68
C ARG A 436 -17.63 10.57 -15.82
N ASP A 437 -16.72 9.64 -16.09
CA ASP A 437 -15.77 9.74 -17.20
C ASP A 437 -16.52 9.72 -18.55
N GLU A 438 -17.49 8.82 -18.73
CA GLU A 438 -18.33 8.78 -19.93
C GLU A 438 -19.16 10.06 -20.11
N GLU A 439 -19.71 10.60 -19.02
CA GLU A 439 -20.38 11.90 -19.04
C GLU A 439 -19.44 13.04 -19.46
N CYS A 440 -18.22 13.07 -18.89
CA CYS A 440 -17.17 14.04 -19.22
C CYS A 440 -16.74 13.95 -20.69
N ASP A 441 -16.55 12.75 -21.22
CA ASP A 441 -16.17 12.54 -22.62
C ASP A 441 -17.30 12.95 -23.56
N SER A 442 -18.56 12.61 -23.24
CA SER A 442 -19.70 13.09 -24.04
C SER A 442 -19.82 14.62 -24.05
N ALA A 443 -19.46 15.27 -22.94
CA ALA A 443 -19.47 16.73 -22.83
C ALA A 443 -18.32 17.36 -23.63
N ARG A 444 -17.13 16.73 -23.62
CA ARG A 444 -15.99 17.12 -24.45
C ARG A 444 -16.32 17.01 -25.94
N GLU A 445 -16.89 15.89 -26.38
CA GLU A 445 -17.28 15.70 -27.79
C GLU A 445 -18.29 16.76 -28.26
N LYS A 446 -19.29 17.09 -27.42
CA LYS A 446 -20.25 18.18 -27.71
C LYS A 446 -19.56 19.53 -27.84
N LEU A 447 -18.66 19.86 -26.90
CA LEU A 447 -17.90 21.11 -26.95
C LEU A 447 -16.99 21.19 -28.17
N GLU A 448 -16.35 20.09 -28.56
CA GLU A 448 -15.53 20.02 -29.77
C GLU A 448 -16.37 20.22 -31.04
N SER A 449 -17.55 19.61 -31.11
CA SER A 449 -18.52 19.83 -32.19
C SER A 449 -18.94 21.30 -32.26
N ASP A 450 -19.30 21.91 -31.13
CA ASP A 450 -19.68 23.32 -31.06
C ASP A 450 -18.52 24.24 -31.49
N ILE A 451 -17.29 23.94 -31.06
CA ILE A 451 -16.10 24.68 -31.49
C ILE A 451 -15.89 24.55 -33.00
N LEU A 452 -16.08 23.35 -33.57
CA LEU A 452 -15.97 23.13 -35.01
C LEU A 452 -17.01 23.93 -35.79
N ASP A 453 -18.26 23.93 -35.34
CA ASP A 453 -19.34 24.71 -35.93
C ASP A 453 -19.06 26.21 -35.86
N LYS A 454 -18.57 26.70 -34.70
CA LYS A 454 -18.20 28.11 -34.52
C LYS A 454 -16.99 28.50 -35.36
N LYS A 455 -15.99 27.64 -35.50
CA LYS A 455 -14.86 27.86 -36.43
C LYS A 455 -15.36 27.98 -37.87
N GLY A 456 -16.25 27.09 -38.30
CA GLY A 456 -16.86 27.16 -39.62
C GLY A 456 -17.71 28.42 -39.82
N GLU A 457 -18.40 28.93 -38.80
CA GLU A 457 -19.07 30.24 -38.85
C GLU A 457 -18.07 31.39 -39.00
N VAL A 458 -16.98 31.37 -38.24
CA VAL A 458 -15.91 32.38 -38.33
C VAL A 458 -15.26 32.38 -39.70
N GLU A 459 -14.95 31.22 -40.28
CA GLU A 459 -14.40 31.11 -41.63
C GLU A 459 -15.36 31.69 -42.67
N ARG A 460 -16.66 31.35 -42.62
CA ARG A 460 -17.67 31.95 -43.51
C ARG A 460 -17.76 33.46 -43.35
N LEU A 461 -17.68 33.98 -42.13
CA LEU A 461 -17.66 35.42 -41.88
C LEU A 461 -16.38 36.04 -42.41
N ASN A 462 -15.23 35.38 -42.27
CA ASN A 462 -13.94 35.85 -42.77
C ASN A 462 -13.88 35.86 -44.30
N ASP A 463 -14.43 34.85 -44.97
CA ASP A 463 -14.60 34.82 -46.42
C ASP A 463 -15.52 35.95 -46.90
N LYS A 464 -16.59 36.21 -46.14
CA LYS A 464 -17.50 37.33 -46.42
C LYS A 464 -16.82 38.69 -46.22
N ILE A 465 -16.01 38.84 -45.18
CA ILE A 465 -15.21 40.06 -44.93
C ILE A 465 -14.16 40.24 -46.03
N SER A 466 -13.51 39.15 -46.46
CA SER A 466 -12.49 39.18 -47.51
C SER A 466 -13.09 39.53 -48.87
N SER A 467 -14.23 38.95 -49.23
CA SER A 467 -14.97 39.30 -50.46
C SER A 467 -15.55 40.72 -50.43
N LEU A 468 -15.91 41.24 -49.26
CA LEU A 468 -16.29 42.64 -49.07
C LEU A 468 -15.10 43.59 -48.96
N SER A 469 -13.87 43.09 -48.73
CA SER A 469 -12.65 43.90 -48.69
C SER A 469 -11.87 43.88 -50.01
N ASP A 470 -12.37 43.19 -51.04
CA ASP A 470 -11.82 43.30 -52.39
C ASP A 470 -12.18 44.69 -52.97
N PRO A 471 -11.20 45.60 -53.15
CA PRO A 471 -11.46 46.98 -53.53
C PRO A 471 -12.22 47.13 -54.85
N GLY A 472 -12.11 46.16 -55.77
CA GLY A 472 -12.89 46.15 -57.02
C GLY A 472 -14.36 45.76 -56.84
N GLY A 473 -14.67 44.93 -55.84
CA GLY A 473 -16.04 44.50 -55.53
C GLY A 473 -16.85 45.56 -54.79
N VAL A 474 -16.22 46.32 -53.90
CA VAL A 474 -16.87 47.42 -53.15
C VAL A 474 -17.31 48.54 -54.10
N GLU A 475 -16.48 48.90 -55.08
CA GLU A 475 -16.79 49.95 -56.05
C GLU A 475 -17.93 49.53 -57.00
N ALA A 476 -17.94 48.26 -57.43
CA ALA A 476 -19.01 47.70 -58.26
C ALA A 476 -20.33 47.53 -57.50
N THR A 477 -20.28 47.17 -56.21
CA THR A 477 -21.49 47.03 -55.38
C THR A 477 -22.06 48.39 -54.96
N LEU A 478 -21.22 49.39 -54.69
CA LEU A 478 -21.66 50.78 -54.51
C LEU A 478 -22.33 51.32 -55.78
N ALA A 479 -21.72 51.14 -56.95
CA ALA A 479 -22.32 51.56 -58.21
C ALA A 479 -23.67 50.87 -58.50
N ARG A 480 -23.82 49.59 -58.11
CA ARG A 480 -25.09 48.86 -58.24
C ARG A 480 -26.14 49.37 -57.26
N LEU A 481 -25.77 49.62 -56.00
CA LEU A 481 -26.68 50.16 -54.99
C LEU A 481 -27.12 51.59 -55.32
N ASP A 482 -26.23 52.41 -55.88
CA ASP A 482 -26.57 53.75 -56.37
C ASP A 482 -27.54 53.68 -57.57
N ALA A 483 -27.32 52.75 -58.51
CA ALA A 483 -28.25 52.52 -59.61
C ALA A 483 -29.63 52.03 -59.11
N GLU A 484 -29.65 51.11 -58.15
CA GLU A 484 -30.88 50.58 -57.55
C GLU A 484 -31.62 51.65 -56.72
N ALA A 485 -30.90 52.55 -56.04
CA ALA A 485 -31.46 53.70 -55.34
C ALA A 485 -32.13 54.69 -56.31
N VAL A 486 -31.48 55.00 -57.44
CA VAL A 486 -32.06 55.86 -58.49
C VAL A 486 -33.33 55.22 -59.07
N GLU A 487 -33.33 53.91 -59.32
CA GLU A 487 -34.49 53.21 -59.84
C GLU A 487 -35.65 53.18 -58.82
N LEU A 488 -35.34 53.02 -57.53
CA LEU A 488 -36.31 53.10 -56.43
C LEU A 488 -36.92 54.50 -56.30
N GLU A 489 -36.12 55.56 -56.45
CA GLU A 489 -36.58 56.94 -56.44
C GLU A 489 -37.50 57.23 -57.62
N GLU A 490 -37.15 56.78 -58.83
CA GLU A 490 -38.01 56.89 -60.01
C GLU A 490 -39.33 56.15 -59.83
N ARG A 491 -39.31 54.95 -59.26
CA ARG A 491 -40.52 54.17 -58.97
C ARG A 491 -41.40 54.89 -57.95
N ARG A 492 -40.83 55.39 -56.86
CA ARG A 492 -41.56 56.21 -55.86
C ARG A 492 -42.15 57.46 -56.49
N ARG A 493 -41.45 58.12 -57.42
CA ARG A 493 -41.96 59.28 -58.16
C ARG A 493 -43.17 58.89 -59.03
N LYS A 494 -43.08 57.81 -59.80
CA LYS A 494 -44.18 57.29 -60.62
C LYS A 494 -45.39 56.87 -59.77
N GLU A 495 -45.16 56.20 -58.64
CA GLU A 495 -46.22 55.85 -57.69
C GLU A 495 -46.87 57.07 -57.04
N SER A 496 -46.09 58.08 -56.67
CA SER A 496 -46.62 59.35 -56.16
C SER A 496 -47.49 60.07 -57.19
N GLU A 497 -47.06 60.12 -58.45
CA GLU A 497 -47.84 60.72 -59.55
C GLU A 497 -49.15 59.95 -59.81
N THR A 498 -49.10 58.63 -59.85
CA THR A 498 -50.30 57.80 -60.04
C THR A 498 -51.25 57.91 -58.84
N ASN A 499 -50.74 57.94 -57.61
CA ASN A 499 -51.54 58.17 -56.41
C ASN A 499 -52.16 59.57 -56.40
N ARG A 500 -51.45 60.60 -56.88
CA ARG A 500 -52.00 61.95 -57.04
C ARG A 500 -53.16 61.96 -58.05
N LEU A 501 -53.01 61.27 -59.18
CA LEU A 501 -54.06 61.15 -60.19
C LEU A 501 -55.28 60.37 -59.65
N LYS A 502 -55.07 59.26 -58.94
CA LYS A 502 -56.14 58.48 -58.29
C LYS A 502 -56.88 59.31 -57.24
N LYS A 503 -56.17 60.06 -56.39
CA LYS A 503 -56.79 60.97 -55.41
C LYS A 503 -57.66 62.03 -56.10
N LYS A 504 -57.18 62.60 -57.23
CA LYS A 504 -57.96 63.56 -58.01
C LYS A 504 -59.22 62.93 -58.61
N ALA A 505 -59.11 61.74 -59.19
CA ALA A 505 -60.26 61.00 -59.73
C ALA A 505 -61.31 60.68 -58.67
N VAL A 506 -60.89 60.21 -57.49
CA VAL A 506 -61.78 59.96 -56.36
C VAL A 506 -62.44 61.26 -55.87
N ALA A 507 -61.69 62.35 -55.77
CA ALA A 507 -62.24 63.65 -55.37
C ALA A 507 -63.31 64.13 -56.36
N ASP A 508 -63.10 63.93 -57.67
CA ASP A 508 -64.09 64.29 -58.70
C ASP A 508 -65.31 63.35 -58.69
N GLU A 509 -65.13 62.07 -58.38
CA GLU A 509 -66.25 61.11 -58.18
C GLU A 509 -67.09 61.48 -56.95
N VAL A 510 -66.43 61.83 -55.83
CA VAL A 510 -67.10 62.32 -54.60
C VAL A 510 -67.86 63.61 -54.90
N ARG A 511 -67.27 64.54 -55.66
CA ARG A 511 -67.95 65.78 -56.07
C ARG A 511 -69.22 65.48 -56.87
N ARG A 512 -69.14 64.59 -57.86
CA ARG A 512 -70.30 64.14 -58.65
C ARG A 512 -71.37 63.48 -57.76
N ALA A 513 -70.97 62.65 -56.79
CA ALA A 513 -71.90 62.02 -55.86
C ALA A 513 -72.60 63.04 -54.94
N VAL A 514 -71.87 64.06 -54.47
CA VAL A 514 -72.44 65.16 -53.68
C VAL A 514 -73.44 65.98 -54.50
N GLU A 515 -73.10 66.31 -55.74
CA GLU A 515 -74.01 67.00 -56.68
C GLU A 515 -75.28 66.17 -56.90
N ALA A 516 -75.15 64.87 -57.19
CA ALA A 516 -76.30 63.98 -57.36
C ALA A 516 -77.16 63.85 -56.07
N ALA A 517 -76.53 63.82 -54.90
CA ALA A 517 -77.25 63.80 -53.61
C ALA A 517 -77.99 65.11 -53.34
N GLN A 518 -77.41 66.25 -53.76
CA GLN A 518 -78.05 67.56 -53.69
C GLN A 518 -79.25 67.63 -54.64
N GLU A 519 -79.12 67.20 -55.89
CA GLU A 519 -80.24 67.08 -56.82
C GLU A 519 -81.36 66.17 -56.27
N TYR A 520 -80.99 65.04 -55.65
CA TYR A 520 -81.97 64.14 -55.05
C TYR A 520 -82.69 64.79 -53.86
N ARG A 521 -81.97 65.53 -53.01
CA ARG A 521 -82.58 66.31 -51.91
C ARG A 521 -83.54 67.37 -52.45
N GLU A 522 -83.16 68.08 -53.50
CA GLU A 522 -84.01 69.09 -54.15
C GLU A 522 -85.27 68.45 -54.75
N ARG A 523 -85.14 67.33 -55.47
CA ARG A 523 -86.28 66.55 -55.99
C ARG A 523 -87.18 66.03 -54.87
N LYS A 524 -86.60 65.50 -53.79
CA LYS A 524 -87.37 65.02 -52.62
C LYS A 524 -88.11 66.17 -51.94
N ALA A 525 -87.47 67.33 -51.77
CA ALA A 525 -88.08 68.53 -51.20
C ALA A 525 -89.20 69.09 -52.09
N ALA A 526 -89.03 69.05 -53.42
CA ALA A 526 -90.09 69.38 -54.37
C ALA A 526 -91.29 68.43 -54.24
N ARG A 527 -91.04 67.11 -54.19
CA ARG A 527 -92.11 66.10 -54.04
C ARG A 527 -92.81 66.15 -52.68
N LEU A 528 -92.09 66.48 -51.62
CA LEU A 528 -92.66 66.75 -50.29
C LEU A 528 -93.54 68.01 -50.30
N ARG A 529 -93.13 69.07 -51.00
CA ARG A 529 -93.98 70.26 -51.21
C ARG A 529 -95.26 69.88 -51.95
N GLU A 530 -95.17 69.17 -53.06
CA GLU A 530 -96.35 68.69 -53.81
C GLU A 530 -97.29 67.84 -52.94
N MET A 531 -96.73 66.96 -52.12
CA MET A 531 -97.52 66.11 -51.21
C MET A 531 -98.15 66.93 -50.07
N ASN A 532 -97.44 67.89 -49.50
CA ASN A 532 -97.99 68.82 -48.50
C ASN A 532 -99.10 69.67 -49.10
N ASP A 533 -98.95 70.16 -50.33
CA ASP A 533 -99.99 70.89 -51.05
C ASP A 533 -101.20 69.99 -51.37
N TYR A 534 -100.98 68.71 -51.65
CA TYR A 534 -102.06 67.73 -51.79
C TYR A 534 -102.79 67.46 -50.46
N VAL A 535 -102.05 67.28 -49.36
CA VAL A 535 -102.63 67.09 -48.02
C VAL A 535 -103.39 68.35 -47.58
N ALA A 536 -102.84 69.55 -47.82
CA ALA A 536 -103.52 70.81 -47.54
C ALA A 536 -104.86 70.91 -48.29
N ARG A 537 -104.89 70.57 -49.59
CA ARG A 537 -106.13 70.46 -50.37
C ARG A 537 -107.11 69.45 -49.78
N LYS A 538 -106.64 68.27 -49.36
CA LYS A 538 -107.49 67.24 -48.72
C LYS A 538 -108.00 67.65 -47.34
N VAL A 539 -107.23 68.39 -46.55
CA VAL A 539 -107.68 68.98 -45.29
C VAL A 539 -108.74 70.07 -45.54
N GLU A 540 -108.59 70.85 -46.60
CA GLU A 540 -109.61 71.81 -47.04
C GLU A 540 -110.91 71.11 -47.47
N GLU A 541 -110.81 70.02 -48.23
CA GLU A 541 -111.96 69.16 -48.60
C GLU A 541 -112.62 68.50 -47.37
N ALA A 542 -111.83 68.03 -46.40
CA ALA A 542 -112.35 67.47 -45.14
C ALA A 542 -113.00 68.53 -44.24
N ARG A 543 -112.51 69.78 -44.25
CA ARG A 543 -113.20 70.91 -43.60
C ARG A 543 -114.53 71.22 -44.29
N LYS A 544 -114.61 71.10 -45.61
CA LYS A 544 -115.89 71.21 -46.35
C LYS A 544 -116.86 70.07 -45.99
N LEU A 545 -116.36 68.86 -45.73
CA LEU A 545 -117.16 67.75 -45.20
C LEU A 545 -117.65 67.98 -43.75
N LYS A 546 -116.90 68.70 -42.90
CA LYS A 546 -117.35 69.05 -41.54
C LYS A 546 -118.38 70.20 -41.49
N LEU A 547 -118.51 71.00 -42.54
CA LEU A 547 -119.49 72.09 -42.65
C LEU A 547 -120.86 71.65 -43.18
N LEU A 548 -121.01 70.38 -43.57
CA LEU A 548 -122.26 69.79 -44.10
C LEU A 548 -122.97 68.85 -43.11
N ASP A 549 -122.38 68.61 -41.93
CA ASP A 549 -123.00 67.96 -40.76
C ASP A 549 -123.47 69.00 -39.71
N SER A 550 -123.75 70.24 -40.14
CA SER A 550 -124.41 71.29 -39.34
C SER A 550 -125.65 71.83 -40.05
#